data_AF-A0A2V1BLG9-F1
#
_entry.id   AF-A0A2V1BLG9-F1
#
_cell.length_a   1.000
_cell.length_b   1.000
_cell.length_c   1.000
_cell.angle_alpha   90.00
_cell.angle_beta   90.00
_cell.angle_gamma   90.00
#
_symmetry.space_group_name_H-M   'P 1'
#
loop_
_entity.id
_entity.type
_entity.pdbx_description
1 polymer ?
#
loop_
_entity_poly.entity_id
_entity_poly.type
_entity_poly.pdbx_seq_one_letter_code
_entity_poly.pdbx_strand_id
1 'polypeptide(L)'
;MIDPTQVIEAFGKKTSSLLVPTHSHSPSPTALPTVIPNVPIYEKVGETGTKTLWVVFVLMFLSSLAFYYLAFRVPVQKRLFHVITALITTFASISYFAMATGDGNSFAHIVVKEVHKHTPDTVEHVFRQVFWARYVDWALTTPLLLLDLAFLAGMNGASITVAIVADLIMVLLGLFAAFGRTDGQKWGYYAIACIAYLVIVYQLVVPGRRAVAAKSSSTAKLFASIGGFTLVLWTLYPIVWGIGDGARKWSVDTEIVAYAVLDILAKPVFGFWLLFAHGKNASAIDGFWAHGLNSEGSLRVGDDDE
;
A
#
# COMPACT_ATOMS: atom_id res chain seq x y z
N MET A 1 102.11 50.05 45.04
CA MET A 1 101.49 49.64 46.33
C MET A 1 100.36 50.62 46.59
N ILE A 2 99.07 50.33 46.41
CA ILE A 2 98.30 49.09 46.23
C ILE A 2 97.23 49.38 45.14
N ASP A 3 96.95 48.38 44.31
CA ASP A 3 96.13 48.45 43.09
C ASP A 3 94.61 48.39 43.41
N PRO A 4 93.77 49.28 42.85
CA PRO A 4 92.32 49.35 43.10
C PRO A 4 91.49 48.17 42.54
N THR A 5 92.12 47.14 41.96
CA THR A 5 91.43 45.99 41.35
C THR A 5 90.84 44.97 42.34
N GLN A 6 91.06 45.11 43.66
CA GLN A 6 90.57 44.14 44.66
C GLN A 6 89.21 44.45 45.30
N VAL A 7 88.48 45.48 44.88
CA VAL A 7 87.16 45.82 45.45
C VAL A 7 85.98 45.32 44.59
N ILE A 8 86.25 44.78 43.39
CA ILE A 8 85.19 44.31 42.47
C ILE A 8 84.85 42.82 42.67
N GLU A 9 85.68 42.04 43.38
CA GLU A 9 85.45 40.60 43.61
C GLU A 9 84.56 40.25 44.83
N ALA A 10 84.00 41.24 45.55
CA ALA A 10 83.20 41.01 46.75
C ALA A 10 81.66 40.96 46.53
N PHE A 11 81.17 41.09 45.29
CA PHE A 11 79.74 40.97 44.96
C PHE A 11 79.40 39.82 44.00
N GLY A 12 80.20 38.75 44.05
CA GLY A 12 79.83 37.47 43.47
C GLY A 12 78.86 36.69 44.36
N LYS A 13 77.57 36.65 44.00
CA LYS A 13 76.69 35.45 43.93
C LYS A 13 75.21 35.77 44.15
N LYS A 14 74.41 35.35 43.16
CA LYS A 14 72.94 35.09 43.10
C LYS A 14 72.42 35.76 41.81
N THR A 15 71.88 35.10 40.80
CA THR A 15 71.27 33.77 40.67
C THR A 15 71.29 33.45 39.17
N SER A 16 71.94 32.36 38.76
CA SER A 16 71.82 31.85 37.39
C SER A 16 70.55 31.01 37.34
N SER A 17 69.40 31.62 37.02
CA SER A 17 68.20 30.83 36.72
C SER A 17 68.30 30.37 35.27
N LEU A 18 68.48 29.06 35.11
CA LEU A 18 68.29 28.32 33.86
C LEU A 18 66.99 28.76 33.18
N LEU A 19 67.09 29.50 32.07
CA LEU A 19 65.98 29.67 31.15
C LEU A 19 65.81 28.35 30.40
N VAL A 20 65.07 27.42 31.02
CA VAL A 20 64.52 26.26 30.34
C VAL A 20 63.53 26.80 29.30
N PRO A 21 63.66 26.48 28.00
CA PRO A 21 62.64 26.84 27.04
C PRO A 21 61.36 26.10 27.44
N THR A 22 60.37 26.84 27.91
CA THR A 22 59.04 26.27 28.14
C THR A 22 58.48 25.99 26.75
N HIS A 23 58.38 24.70 26.38
CA HIS A 23 57.59 24.32 25.22
C HIS A 23 56.14 24.74 25.50
N SER A 24 55.73 25.89 24.99
CA SER A 24 54.32 26.19 24.80
C SER A 24 53.81 25.17 23.78
N HIS A 25 53.18 24.11 24.27
CA HIS A 25 52.29 23.32 23.43
C HIS A 25 51.19 24.28 22.96
N SER A 26 51.35 24.86 21.77
CA SER A 26 50.18 25.32 21.02
C SER A 26 49.27 24.10 20.94
N PRO A 27 48.02 24.15 21.45
CA PRO A 27 47.10 23.07 21.19
C PRO A 27 47.00 22.98 19.67
N SER A 28 47.46 21.85 19.09
CA SER A 28 47.07 21.52 17.73
C SER A 28 45.57 21.72 17.68
N PRO A 29 45.02 22.50 16.73
CA PRO A 29 43.58 22.63 16.62
C PRO A 29 43.06 21.21 16.44
N THR A 30 42.41 20.68 17.48
CA THR A 30 41.64 19.45 17.37
C THR A 30 40.72 19.70 16.20
N ALA A 31 40.93 18.99 15.09
CA ALA A 31 40.07 19.12 13.93
C ALA A 31 38.66 18.91 14.47
N LEU A 32 37.87 19.98 14.51
CA LEU A 32 36.45 19.85 14.81
C LEU A 32 35.95 18.81 13.81
N PRO A 33 35.33 17.70 14.26
CA PRO A 33 34.75 16.76 13.32
C PRO A 33 33.85 17.58 12.42
N THR A 34 34.18 17.63 11.13
CA THR A 34 33.37 18.35 10.16
C THR A 34 32.03 17.64 10.18
N VAL A 35 31.02 18.27 10.78
CA VAL A 35 29.65 17.79 10.75
C VAL A 35 29.21 18.00 9.31
N ILE A 36 29.50 17.01 8.46
CA ILE A 36 28.93 16.93 7.12
C ILE A 36 27.43 16.81 7.35
N PRO A 37 26.60 17.77 6.89
CA PRO A 37 25.16 17.64 7.00
C PRO A 37 24.75 16.31 6.34
N ASN A 38 24.03 15.46 7.07
CA ASN A 38 23.52 14.22 6.51
C ASN A 38 22.67 14.55 5.29
N VAL A 39 23.13 14.13 4.12
CA VAL A 39 22.38 14.27 2.86
C VAL A 39 21.13 13.40 2.94
N PRO A 40 19.96 13.91 2.50
CA PRO A 40 18.72 13.14 2.54
C PRO A 40 18.81 11.91 1.63
N ILE A 41 18.40 10.76 2.16
CA ILE A 41 18.38 9.49 1.43
C ILE A 41 17.04 9.38 0.71
N TYR A 42 17.07 9.09 -0.59
CA TYR A 42 15.86 8.84 -1.38
C TYR A 42 15.75 7.36 -1.74
N GLU A 43 14.72 6.70 -1.23
CA GLU A 43 14.35 5.35 -1.63
C GLU A 43 13.36 5.44 -2.80
N LYS A 44 13.82 5.12 -4.00
CA LYS A 44 13.05 5.22 -5.24
C LYS A 44 12.89 3.86 -5.89
N VAL A 45 11.90 3.77 -6.78
CA VAL A 45 11.75 2.68 -7.72
C VAL A 45 12.99 2.55 -8.59
N GLY A 46 13.47 1.31 -8.74
CA GLY A 46 14.53 0.91 -9.65
C GLY A 46 13.99 0.24 -10.90
N GLU A 47 14.90 -0.27 -11.72
CA GLU A 47 14.57 -0.86 -13.02
C GLU A 47 13.62 -2.06 -12.92
N THR A 48 13.77 -2.88 -11.87
CA THR A 48 12.93 -4.07 -11.66
C THR A 48 11.49 -3.67 -11.35
N GLY A 49 11.30 -2.68 -10.47
CA GLY A 49 9.98 -2.15 -10.15
C GLY A 49 9.32 -1.53 -11.38
N THR A 50 10.04 -0.68 -12.12
CA THR A 50 9.51 -0.05 -13.35
C THR A 50 9.09 -1.08 -14.40
N LYS A 51 9.92 -2.09 -14.68
CA LYS A 51 9.57 -3.17 -15.61
C LYS A 51 8.33 -3.94 -15.15
N THR A 52 8.25 -4.23 -13.85
CA THR A 52 7.10 -4.93 -13.27
C THR A 52 5.80 -4.13 -13.46
N LEU A 53 5.82 -2.82 -13.22
CA LEU A 53 4.64 -1.96 -13.41
C LEU A 53 4.12 -2.02 -14.86
N TRP A 54 5.03 -1.95 -15.85
CA TRP A 54 4.67 -2.07 -17.26
C TRP A 54 4.09 -3.45 -17.62
N VAL A 55 4.68 -4.53 -17.10
CA VAL A 55 4.17 -5.89 -17.33
C VAL A 55 2.75 -6.02 -16.78
N VAL A 56 2.51 -5.57 -15.56
CA VAL A 56 1.19 -5.67 -14.93
C VAL A 56 0.17 -4.78 -15.65
N PHE A 57 0.55 -3.59 -16.08
CA PHE A 57 -0.31 -2.74 -16.93
C PHE A 57 -0.83 -3.51 -18.15
N VAL A 58 0.06 -4.14 -18.91
CA VAL A 58 -0.32 -4.89 -20.11
C VAL A 58 -1.23 -6.07 -19.76
N LEU A 59 -0.92 -6.81 -18.70
CA LEU A 59 -1.75 -7.94 -18.25
C LEU A 59 -3.16 -7.50 -17.83
N MET A 60 -3.27 -6.41 -17.07
CA MET A 60 -4.56 -5.84 -16.66
C MET A 60 -5.36 -5.36 -17.88
N PHE A 61 -4.72 -4.62 -18.78
CA PHE A 61 -5.35 -4.11 -20.00
C PHE A 61 -5.89 -5.24 -20.88
N LEU A 62 -5.09 -6.27 -21.16
CA LEU A 62 -5.52 -7.43 -21.94
C LEU A 62 -6.66 -8.20 -21.25
N SER A 63 -6.60 -8.31 -19.92
CA SER A 63 -7.68 -8.93 -19.15
C SER A 63 -8.98 -8.13 -19.24
N SER A 64 -8.92 -6.79 -19.19
CA SER A 64 -10.09 -5.93 -19.39
C SER A 64 -10.73 -6.15 -20.76
N LEU A 65 -9.91 -6.17 -21.83
CA LEU A 65 -10.40 -6.46 -23.18
C LEU A 65 -11.08 -7.83 -23.27
N ALA A 66 -10.48 -8.85 -22.63
CA ALA A 66 -11.07 -10.18 -22.57
C ALA A 66 -12.41 -10.19 -21.82
N PHE A 67 -12.51 -9.51 -20.68
CA PHE A 67 -13.76 -9.44 -19.91
C PHE A 67 -14.85 -8.63 -20.63
N TYR A 68 -14.51 -7.54 -21.31
CA TYR A 68 -15.47 -6.83 -22.16
C TYR A 68 -15.95 -7.71 -23.31
N TYR A 69 -15.05 -8.44 -23.96
CA TYR A 69 -15.43 -9.41 -25.00
C TYR A 69 -16.39 -10.49 -24.46
N LEU A 70 -16.08 -11.07 -23.29
CA LEU A 70 -16.96 -12.06 -22.64
C LEU A 70 -18.32 -11.45 -22.27
N ALA A 71 -18.35 -10.20 -21.80
CA ALA A 71 -19.58 -9.47 -21.50
C ALA A 71 -20.49 -9.33 -22.73
N PHE A 72 -19.92 -9.01 -23.90
CA PHE A 72 -20.69 -8.90 -25.14
C PHE A 72 -21.29 -10.23 -25.61
N ARG A 73 -20.70 -11.35 -25.20
CA ARG A 73 -21.13 -12.72 -25.58
C ARG A 73 -22.28 -13.26 -24.73
N VAL A 74 -22.67 -12.57 -23.65
CA VAL A 74 -23.79 -12.99 -22.79
C VAL A 74 -24.96 -12.01 -22.87
N PRO A 75 -26.22 -12.44 -22.63
CA PRO A 75 -27.38 -11.55 -22.55
C PRO A 75 -27.23 -10.52 -21.42
N VAL A 76 -27.85 -9.34 -21.58
CA VAL A 76 -27.71 -8.19 -20.65
C VAL A 76 -27.98 -8.57 -19.19
N GLN A 77 -28.97 -9.43 -18.94
CA GLN A 77 -29.37 -9.88 -17.60
C GLN A 77 -28.29 -10.72 -16.89
N LYS A 78 -27.30 -11.23 -17.62
CA LYS A 78 -26.17 -12.02 -17.09
C LYS A 78 -24.84 -11.27 -17.14
N ARG A 79 -24.83 -10.01 -17.60
CA ARG A 79 -23.60 -9.22 -17.79
C ARG A 79 -23.01 -8.65 -16.52
N LEU A 80 -23.77 -8.55 -15.41
CA LEU A 80 -23.34 -7.79 -14.24
C LEU A 80 -21.95 -8.20 -13.73
N PHE A 81 -21.72 -9.50 -13.46
CA PHE A 81 -20.40 -10.00 -13.06
C PHE A 81 -19.30 -9.67 -14.08
N HIS A 82 -19.59 -9.80 -15.38
CA HIS A 82 -18.62 -9.49 -16.43
C HIS A 82 -18.26 -8.00 -16.45
N VAL A 83 -19.24 -7.13 -16.26
CA VAL A 83 -19.05 -5.67 -16.21
C VAL A 83 -18.24 -5.28 -14.98
N ILE A 84 -18.58 -5.78 -13.80
CA ILE A 84 -17.86 -5.50 -12.55
C ILE A 84 -16.41 -5.98 -12.66
N THR A 85 -16.19 -7.23 -13.08
CA THR A 85 -14.85 -7.80 -13.29
C THR A 85 -14.04 -7.04 -14.35
N ALA A 86 -14.68 -6.58 -15.44
CA ALA A 86 -14.02 -5.73 -16.42
C ALA A 86 -13.60 -4.37 -15.83
N LEU A 87 -14.48 -3.72 -15.08
CA LEU A 87 -14.17 -2.44 -14.40
C LEU A 87 -13.01 -2.58 -13.40
N ILE A 88 -12.96 -3.70 -12.66
CA ILE A 88 -11.85 -4.00 -11.74
C ILE A 88 -10.50 -3.94 -12.47
N THR A 89 -10.38 -4.65 -13.59
CA THR A 89 -9.12 -4.69 -14.35
C THR A 89 -8.86 -3.38 -15.11
N THR A 90 -9.90 -2.66 -15.51
CA THR A 90 -9.74 -1.35 -16.17
C THR A 90 -9.17 -0.31 -15.22
N PHE A 91 -9.70 -0.19 -14.00
CA PHE A 91 -9.14 0.71 -12.98
C PHE A 91 -7.71 0.33 -12.61
N ALA A 92 -7.44 -0.97 -12.44
CA ALA A 92 -6.08 -1.45 -12.20
C ALA A 92 -5.15 -1.11 -13.36
N SER A 93 -5.57 -1.32 -14.62
CA SER A 93 -4.79 -0.95 -15.80
C SER A 93 -4.45 0.54 -15.81
N ILE A 94 -5.40 1.42 -15.52
CA ILE A 94 -5.16 2.87 -15.48
C ILE A 94 -4.15 3.22 -14.38
N SER A 95 -4.32 2.64 -13.19
CA SER A 95 -3.40 2.89 -12.07
C SER A 95 -1.99 2.39 -12.34
N TYR A 96 -1.83 1.17 -12.85
CA TYR A 96 -0.52 0.63 -13.22
C TYR A 96 0.14 1.42 -14.34
N PHE A 97 -0.63 1.93 -15.31
CA PHE A 97 -0.11 2.86 -16.32
C PHE A 97 0.44 4.14 -15.68
N ALA A 98 -0.35 4.80 -14.82
CA ALA A 98 0.08 6.02 -14.13
C ALA A 98 1.35 5.80 -13.28
N MET A 99 1.41 4.69 -12.53
CA MET A 99 2.60 4.34 -11.76
C MET A 99 3.81 4.06 -12.66
N ALA A 100 3.61 3.40 -13.80
CA ALA A 100 4.68 3.05 -14.74
C ALA A 100 5.26 4.27 -15.49
N THR A 101 4.43 5.29 -15.76
CA THR A 101 4.87 6.56 -16.38
C THR A 101 5.54 7.51 -15.40
N GLY A 102 5.52 7.20 -14.11
CA GLY A 102 6.12 8.02 -13.05
C GLY A 102 5.15 8.99 -12.38
N ASP A 103 3.85 8.93 -12.68
CA ASP A 103 2.80 9.61 -11.95
C ASP A 103 2.34 8.76 -10.74
N GLY A 104 1.33 9.23 -10.00
CA GLY A 104 0.68 8.41 -8.99
C GLY A 104 1.55 8.07 -7.78
N ASN A 105 2.64 8.80 -7.55
CA ASN A 105 3.55 8.62 -6.43
C ASN A 105 3.92 9.95 -5.77
N SER A 106 4.42 9.87 -4.54
CA SER A 106 4.95 11.00 -3.77
C SER A 106 6.00 10.48 -2.78
N PHE A 107 6.78 11.39 -2.18
CA PHE A 107 7.78 11.02 -1.18
C PHE A 107 7.26 11.24 0.23
N ALA A 108 7.17 10.16 1.02
CA ALA A 108 6.92 10.25 2.45
C ALA A 108 8.23 10.60 3.17
N HIS A 109 8.23 11.72 3.90
CA HIS A 109 9.37 12.14 4.71
C HIS A 109 9.36 11.42 6.06
N ILE A 110 10.48 10.79 6.38
CA ILE A 110 10.66 9.99 7.58
C ILE A 110 11.96 10.44 8.27
N VAL A 111 11.90 10.57 9.58
CA VAL A 111 13.06 10.91 10.42
C VAL A 111 13.45 9.66 11.20
N VAL A 112 14.62 9.11 10.91
CA VAL A 112 15.19 7.97 11.63
C VAL A 112 16.15 8.50 12.68
N LYS A 113 15.86 8.22 13.94
CA LYS A 113 16.72 8.61 15.06
C LYS A 113 17.39 7.35 15.62
N GLU A 114 18.71 7.26 15.49
CA GLU A 114 19.46 6.17 16.12
C GLU A 114 20.05 6.65 17.45
N VAL A 115 19.62 6.00 18.53
CA VAL A 115 20.06 6.33 19.88
C VAL A 115 21.36 5.59 20.18
N HIS A 116 22.38 6.34 20.56
CA HIS A 116 23.70 5.78 20.84
C HIS A 116 24.02 5.87 22.33
N LYS A 117 24.65 4.82 22.90
CA LYS A 117 25.00 4.79 24.34
C LYS A 117 26.12 5.74 24.73
N HIS A 118 27.08 5.97 23.83
CA HIS A 118 28.34 6.65 24.12
C HIS A 118 28.72 7.72 23.09
N THR A 119 27.86 7.98 22.11
CA THR A 119 28.02 9.04 21.11
C THR A 119 26.70 9.82 20.98
N PRO A 120 26.70 11.04 20.43
CA PRO A 120 25.47 11.75 20.13
C PRO A 120 24.55 10.94 19.21
N ASP A 121 23.24 11.07 19.41
CA ASP A 121 22.24 10.44 18.55
C ASP A 121 22.41 10.92 17.10
N THR A 122 22.29 9.99 16.15
CA THR A 122 22.27 10.34 14.73
C THR A 122 20.84 10.51 14.26
N VAL A 123 20.63 11.46 13.35
CA VAL A 123 19.34 11.72 12.72
C VAL A 123 19.52 11.63 11.22
N GLU A 124 18.74 10.77 10.59
CA GLU A 124 18.71 10.59 9.14
C GLU A 124 17.35 10.97 8.58
N HIS A 125 17.36 11.73 7.50
CA HIS A 125 16.17 12.13 6.77
C HIS A 125 16.02 11.22 5.55
N VAL A 126 14.99 10.39 5.56
CA VAL A 126 14.69 9.45 4.47
C VAL A 126 13.41 9.87 3.78
N PHE A 127 13.44 9.91 2.45
CA PHE A 127 12.30 10.15 1.58
C PHE A 127 11.99 8.87 0.83
N ARG A 128 10.96 8.16 1.29
CA ARG A 128 10.52 6.91 0.65
C ARG A 128 9.45 7.20 -0.37
N GLN A 129 9.64 6.70 -1.59
CA GLN A 129 8.63 6.80 -2.64
C GLN A 129 7.44 5.90 -2.33
N VAL A 130 6.27 6.51 -2.20
CA VAL A 130 4.98 5.85 -1.94
C VAL A 130 4.10 6.01 -3.18
N PHE A 131 3.62 4.89 -3.71
CA PHE A 131 2.73 4.86 -4.87
C PHE A 131 1.27 5.01 -4.46
N TRP A 132 0.84 6.23 -4.17
CA TRP A 132 -0.52 6.53 -3.71
C TRP A 132 -1.62 6.13 -4.72
N ALA A 133 -1.32 6.08 -6.02
CA ALA A 133 -2.26 5.62 -7.05
C ALA A 133 -2.73 4.16 -6.83
N ARG A 134 -1.93 3.35 -6.13
CA ARG A 134 -2.31 2.00 -5.70
C ARG A 134 -3.50 2.00 -4.76
N TYR A 135 -3.54 2.94 -3.81
CA TYR A 135 -4.65 3.09 -2.88
C TYR A 135 -5.90 3.63 -3.57
N VAL A 136 -5.75 4.46 -4.60
CA VAL A 136 -6.87 4.89 -5.44
C VAL A 136 -7.44 3.73 -6.25
N ASP A 137 -6.58 2.87 -6.84
CA ASP A 137 -7.01 1.61 -7.45
C ASP A 137 -7.79 0.78 -6.45
N TRP A 138 -7.21 0.47 -5.29
CA TRP A 138 -7.87 -0.38 -4.29
C TRP A 138 -9.21 0.21 -3.84
N ALA A 139 -9.28 1.51 -3.56
CA ALA A 139 -10.54 2.15 -3.16
C ALA A 139 -11.67 2.03 -4.20
N LEU A 140 -11.34 1.74 -5.47
CA LEU A 140 -12.31 1.48 -6.54
C LEU A 140 -12.50 -0.02 -6.77
N THR A 141 -11.44 -0.82 -6.75
CA THR A 141 -11.47 -2.22 -7.15
C THR A 141 -11.84 -3.18 -6.04
N THR A 142 -11.48 -2.91 -4.78
CA THR A 142 -11.86 -3.77 -3.66
C THR A 142 -13.37 -3.71 -3.36
N PRO A 143 -14.08 -2.56 -3.45
CA PRO A 143 -15.54 -2.55 -3.37
C PRO A 143 -16.21 -3.33 -4.50
N LEU A 144 -15.68 -3.25 -5.72
CA LEU A 144 -16.18 -4.00 -6.87
C LEU A 144 -15.97 -5.52 -6.70
N LEU A 145 -14.83 -5.95 -6.17
CA LEU A 145 -14.58 -7.36 -5.82
C LEU A 145 -15.54 -7.84 -4.73
N LEU A 146 -15.84 -7.01 -3.73
CA LEU A 146 -16.83 -7.32 -2.71
C LEU A 146 -18.24 -7.40 -3.28
N LEU A 147 -18.58 -6.57 -4.26
CA LEU A 147 -19.86 -6.67 -4.98
C LEU A 147 -19.98 -8.00 -5.73
N ASP A 148 -18.93 -8.44 -6.43
CA ASP A 148 -18.92 -9.76 -7.09
C ASP A 148 -19.17 -10.89 -6.06
N LEU A 149 -18.49 -10.88 -4.91
CA LEU A 149 -18.70 -11.88 -3.85
C LEU A 149 -20.10 -11.77 -3.22
N ALA A 150 -20.57 -10.56 -2.96
CA ALA A 150 -21.85 -10.31 -2.32
C ALA A 150 -23.03 -10.73 -3.21
N PHE A 151 -22.97 -10.42 -4.51
CA PHE A 151 -23.97 -10.84 -5.47
C PHE A 151 -23.94 -12.35 -5.69
N LEU A 152 -22.76 -12.97 -5.69
CA LEU A 152 -22.63 -14.43 -5.74
C LEU A 152 -23.29 -15.10 -4.53
N ALA A 153 -23.11 -14.54 -3.33
CA ALA A 153 -23.75 -15.03 -2.11
C ALA A 153 -25.25 -14.69 -2.01
N GLY A 154 -25.71 -13.63 -2.68
CA GLY A 154 -27.04 -13.06 -2.49
C GLY A 154 -27.17 -12.31 -1.15
N MET A 155 -26.14 -11.57 -0.75
CA MET A 155 -26.14 -10.77 0.48
C MET A 155 -27.18 -9.64 0.42
N ASN A 156 -27.73 -9.29 1.59
CA ASN A 156 -28.66 -8.16 1.70
C ASN A 156 -27.93 -6.82 1.60
N GLY A 157 -28.65 -5.76 1.21
CA GLY A 157 -28.07 -4.43 0.99
C GLY A 157 -27.37 -3.84 2.23
N ALA A 158 -27.87 -4.08 3.45
CA ALA A 158 -27.22 -3.55 4.66
C ALA A 158 -25.84 -4.20 4.89
N SER A 159 -25.74 -5.53 4.75
CA SER A 159 -24.45 -6.24 4.83
C SER A 159 -23.48 -5.81 3.73
N ILE A 160 -23.98 -5.58 2.51
CA ILE A 160 -23.18 -5.07 1.38
C ILE A 160 -22.64 -3.67 1.71
N THR A 161 -23.49 -2.76 2.18
CA THR A 161 -23.08 -1.40 2.54
C THR A 161 -22.03 -1.40 3.64
N VAL A 162 -22.21 -2.22 4.69
CA VAL A 162 -21.20 -2.33 5.76
C VAL A 162 -19.87 -2.87 5.23
N ALA A 163 -19.89 -3.88 4.35
CA ALA A 163 -18.68 -4.43 3.76
C ALA A 163 -17.94 -3.39 2.91
N ILE A 164 -18.65 -2.66 2.04
CA ILE A 164 -18.07 -1.62 1.17
C ILE A 164 -17.51 -0.45 1.99
N VAL A 165 -18.26 0.03 3.00
CA VAL A 165 -17.79 1.16 3.82
C VAL A 165 -16.58 0.75 4.66
N ALA A 166 -16.58 -0.45 5.23
CA ALA A 166 -15.43 -0.98 5.96
C ALA A 166 -14.20 -1.12 5.06
N ASP A 167 -14.41 -1.54 3.80
CA ASP A 167 -13.36 -1.64 2.79
C ASP A 167 -12.75 -0.28 2.42
N LEU A 168 -13.58 0.72 2.16
CA LEU A 168 -13.09 2.09 1.91
C LEU A 168 -12.32 2.64 3.12
N ILE A 169 -12.83 2.43 4.33
CA ILE A 169 -12.12 2.82 5.56
C ILE A 169 -10.77 2.11 5.65
N MET A 170 -10.71 0.80 5.40
CA MET A 170 -9.47 0.02 5.40
C MET A 170 -8.44 0.60 4.44
N VAL A 171 -8.82 0.86 3.18
CA VAL A 171 -7.90 1.38 2.15
C VAL A 171 -7.42 2.78 2.48
N LEU A 172 -8.31 3.69 2.89
CA LEU A 172 -7.96 5.07 3.23
C LEU A 172 -7.05 5.15 4.46
N LEU A 173 -7.31 4.33 5.49
CA LEU A 173 -6.43 4.24 6.65
C LEU A 173 -5.06 3.68 6.26
N GLY A 174 -4.99 2.72 5.34
CA GLY A 174 -3.73 2.25 4.78
C GLY A 174 -2.94 3.37 4.07
N LEU A 175 -3.63 4.21 3.30
CA LEU A 175 -3.02 5.38 2.66
C LEU A 175 -2.48 6.38 3.70
N PHE A 176 -3.26 6.68 4.73
CA PHE A 176 -2.83 7.59 5.80
C PHE A 176 -1.67 7.01 6.61
N ALA A 177 -1.63 5.69 6.78
CA ALA A 177 -0.51 5.01 7.41
C ALA A 177 0.78 5.20 6.58
N ALA A 178 0.71 5.06 5.25
CA ALA A 178 1.86 5.22 4.35
C ALA A 178 2.48 6.63 4.38
N PHE A 179 1.68 7.66 4.68
CA PHE A 179 2.13 9.05 4.85
C PHE A 179 2.23 9.48 6.32
N GLY A 180 2.17 8.56 7.27
CA GLY A 180 2.26 8.84 8.70
C GLY A 180 3.60 9.49 9.06
N ARG A 181 3.57 10.61 9.80
CA ARG A 181 4.77 11.39 10.15
C ARG A 181 5.48 10.88 11.40
N THR A 182 4.75 10.15 12.26
CA THR A 182 5.28 9.53 13.47
C THR A 182 4.96 8.04 13.47
N ASP A 183 5.75 7.25 14.17
CA ASP A 183 5.50 5.80 14.29
C ASP A 183 4.13 5.52 14.94
N GLY A 184 3.72 6.34 15.92
CA GLY A 184 2.39 6.22 16.53
C GLY A 184 1.26 6.46 15.54
N GLN A 185 1.36 7.48 14.68
CA GLN A 185 0.36 7.74 13.63
C GLN A 185 0.32 6.59 12.61
N LYS A 186 1.49 6.21 12.09
CA LYS A 186 1.63 5.16 11.07
C LYS A 186 1.06 3.82 11.55
N TRP A 187 1.49 3.34 12.71
CA TRP A 187 1.03 2.05 13.24
C TRP A 187 -0.40 2.12 13.81
N GLY A 188 -0.84 3.29 14.29
CA GLY A 188 -2.22 3.52 14.70
C GLY A 188 -3.19 3.38 13.53
N TYR A 189 -2.93 4.07 12.41
CA TYR A 189 -3.73 3.94 11.19
C TYR A 189 -3.72 2.50 10.66
N TYR A 190 -2.55 1.87 10.61
CA TYR A 190 -2.42 0.48 10.18
C TYR A 190 -3.25 -0.50 11.05
N ALA A 191 -3.21 -0.35 12.37
CA ALA A 191 -3.97 -1.21 13.28
C ALA A 191 -5.48 -1.04 13.09
N ILE A 192 -5.96 0.20 12.91
CA ILE A 192 -7.38 0.47 12.66
C ILE A 192 -7.80 -0.06 11.27
N ALA A 193 -6.93 0.04 10.26
CA ALA A 193 -7.17 -0.57 8.95
C ALA A 193 -7.33 -2.09 9.04
N CYS A 194 -6.50 -2.76 9.87
CA CYS A 194 -6.64 -4.20 10.13
C CYS A 194 -7.97 -4.53 10.82
N ILE A 195 -8.46 -3.69 11.74
CA ILE A 195 -9.78 -3.88 12.36
C ILE A 195 -10.89 -3.73 11.31
N ALA A 196 -10.80 -2.73 10.42
CA ALA A 196 -11.75 -2.57 9.32
C ALA A 196 -11.75 -3.79 8.38
N TYR A 197 -10.58 -4.36 8.09
CA TYR A 197 -10.49 -5.63 7.36
C TYR A 197 -11.22 -6.78 8.07
N LEU A 198 -11.12 -6.91 9.40
CA LEU A 198 -11.86 -7.93 10.15
C LEU A 198 -13.38 -7.77 10.06
N VAL A 199 -13.88 -6.54 9.88
CA VAL A 199 -15.31 -6.30 9.60
C VAL A 199 -15.70 -6.89 8.24
N ILE A 200 -14.86 -6.74 7.21
CA ILE A 200 -15.08 -7.35 5.88
C ILE A 200 -15.09 -8.88 5.99
N VAL A 201 -14.11 -9.46 6.70
CA VAL A 201 -14.05 -10.90 6.99
C VAL A 201 -15.35 -11.37 7.65
N TYR A 202 -15.83 -10.64 8.66
CA TYR A 202 -17.09 -10.96 9.33
C TYR A 202 -18.27 -10.94 8.36
N GLN A 203 -18.40 -9.91 7.51
CA GLN A 203 -19.50 -9.80 6.55
C GLN A 203 -19.52 -10.97 5.54
N LEU A 204 -18.36 -11.42 5.07
CA LEU A 204 -18.27 -12.54 4.13
C LEU A 204 -18.48 -13.90 4.82
N VAL A 205 -17.90 -14.10 6.00
CA VAL A 205 -17.91 -15.40 6.69
C VAL A 205 -19.23 -15.65 7.42
N VAL A 206 -19.92 -14.63 7.92
CA VAL A 206 -21.15 -14.80 8.70
C VAL A 206 -22.40 -14.50 7.84
N PRO A 207 -22.73 -13.24 7.48
CA PRO A 207 -23.83 -12.95 6.55
C PRO A 207 -23.68 -13.60 5.18
N GLY A 208 -22.50 -13.54 4.55
CA GLY A 208 -22.26 -14.12 3.22
C GLY A 208 -22.51 -15.63 3.18
N ARG A 209 -21.94 -16.39 4.12
CA ARG A 209 -22.20 -17.84 4.23
C ARG A 209 -23.65 -18.17 4.53
N ARG A 210 -24.34 -17.37 5.36
CA ARG A 210 -25.77 -17.54 5.64
C ARG A 210 -26.62 -17.31 4.39
N ALA A 211 -26.30 -16.27 3.61
CA ALA A 211 -27.02 -15.92 2.39
C ALA A 211 -26.86 -17.01 1.31
N VAL A 212 -25.62 -17.48 1.08
CA VAL A 212 -25.37 -18.49 0.04
C VAL A 212 -25.90 -19.88 0.39
N ALA A 213 -26.19 -20.16 1.67
CA ALA A 213 -26.75 -21.44 2.10
C ALA A 213 -28.15 -21.71 1.51
N ALA A 214 -28.88 -20.66 1.09
CA ALA A 214 -30.15 -20.79 0.38
C ALA A 214 -30.00 -20.97 -1.14
N LYS A 215 -28.77 -20.95 -1.68
CA LYS A 215 -28.47 -21.13 -3.10
C LYS A 215 -28.09 -22.59 -3.41
N SER A 216 -27.84 -22.89 -4.69
CA SER A 216 -27.40 -24.22 -5.11
C SER A 216 -26.09 -24.64 -4.43
N SER A 217 -25.89 -25.95 -4.26
CA SER A 217 -24.63 -26.50 -3.71
C SER A 217 -23.40 -26.05 -4.52
N SER A 218 -23.54 -25.91 -5.84
CA SER A 218 -22.47 -25.41 -6.72
C SER A 218 -22.11 -23.96 -6.41
N THR A 219 -23.10 -23.09 -6.21
CA THR A 219 -22.91 -21.68 -5.86
C THR A 219 -22.26 -21.53 -4.49
N ALA A 220 -22.75 -22.30 -3.49
CA ALA A 220 -22.19 -22.28 -2.14
C ALA A 220 -20.71 -22.73 -2.11
N LYS A 221 -20.36 -23.77 -2.88
CA LYS A 221 -18.96 -24.21 -3.04
C LYS A 221 -18.12 -23.14 -3.71
N LEU A 222 -18.61 -22.54 -4.80
CA LEU A 222 -17.87 -21.47 -5.50
C LEU A 222 -17.61 -20.28 -4.58
N PHE A 223 -18.63 -19.81 -3.85
CA PHE A 223 -18.49 -18.72 -2.89
C PHE A 223 -17.45 -19.05 -1.80
N ALA A 224 -17.51 -20.27 -1.24
CA ALA A 224 -16.53 -20.69 -0.23
C ALA A 224 -15.10 -20.72 -0.79
N SER A 225 -14.90 -21.26 -2.00
CA SER A 225 -13.58 -21.34 -2.63
C SER A 225 -13.02 -19.98 -3.00
N ILE A 226 -13.78 -19.16 -3.74
CA ILE A 226 -13.29 -17.88 -4.25
C ILE A 226 -13.26 -16.80 -3.17
N GLY A 227 -14.21 -16.82 -2.23
CA GLY A 227 -14.21 -15.97 -1.05
C GLY A 227 -13.05 -16.31 -0.10
N GLY A 228 -12.80 -17.60 0.15
CA GLY A 228 -11.65 -18.06 0.93
C GLY A 228 -10.32 -17.66 0.29
N PHE A 229 -10.18 -17.87 -1.02
CA PHE A 229 -9.02 -17.40 -1.79
C PHE A 229 -8.79 -15.89 -1.66
N THR A 230 -9.87 -15.11 -1.78
CA THR A 230 -9.82 -13.64 -1.64
C THR A 230 -9.33 -13.24 -0.25
N LEU A 231 -9.89 -13.81 0.82
CA LEU A 231 -9.48 -13.49 2.19
C LEU A 231 -8.03 -13.88 2.49
N VAL A 232 -7.57 -15.02 1.97
CA VAL A 232 -6.15 -15.42 2.12
C VAL A 232 -5.25 -14.40 1.43
N LEU A 233 -5.55 -14.04 0.17
CA LEU A 233 -4.77 -13.02 -0.54
C LEU A 233 -4.81 -11.65 0.13
N TRP A 234 -5.99 -11.20 0.54
CA TRP A 234 -6.18 -9.89 1.17
C TRP A 234 -5.44 -9.78 2.49
N THR A 235 -5.23 -10.90 3.20
CA THR A 235 -4.39 -10.94 4.41
C THR A 235 -2.90 -10.73 4.09
N LEU A 236 -2.44 -11.05 2.87
CA LEU A 236 -1.07 -10.82 2.46
C LEU A 236 -0.77 -9.34 2.19
N TYR A 237 -1.74 -8.54 1.76
CA TYR A 237 -1.55 -7.10 1.51
C TYR A 237 -1.07 -6.31 2.74
N PRO A 238 -1.71 -6.41 3.94
CA PRO A 238 -1.21 -5.74 5.13
C PRO A 238 0.13 -6.34 5.61
N ILE A 239 0.42 -7.62 5.34
CA ILE A 239 1.74 -8.20 5.64
C ILE A 239 2.82 -7.56 4.77
N VAL A 240 2.58 -7.45 3.45
CA VAL A 240 3.48 -6.75 2.52
C VAL A 240 3.67 -5.30 2.97
N TRP A 241 2.57 -4.61 3.33
CA TRP A 241 2.63 -3.24 3.83
C TRP A 241 3.47 -3.13 5.11
N GLY A 242 3.22 -4.01 6.09
CA GLY A 242 3.90 -4.01 7.38
C GLY A 242 5.40 -4.26 7.27
N ILE A 243 5.84 -5.09 6.32
CA ILE A 243 7.25 -5.38 6.07
C ILE A 243 7.91 -4.29 5.20
N GLY A 244 7.21 -3.86 4.14
CA GLY A 244 7.63 -2.82 3.20
C GLY A 244 7.54 -1.43 3.80
N ASP A 245 6.44 -0.71 3.57
CA ASP A 245 6.24 0.67 4.04
C ASP A 245 6.33 0.84 5.56
N GLY A 246 5.79 -0.11 6.33
CA GLY A 246 5.72 -0.02 7.79
C GLY A 246 7.10 -0.12 8.45
N ALA A 247 7.73 -1.29 8.31
CA ALA A 247 9.00 -1.65 8.93
C ALA A 247 10.24 -1.32 8.07
N ARG A 248 10.06 -0.98 6.79
CA ARG A 248 11.13 -0.59 5.85
C ARG A 248 12.22 -1.63 5.68
N LYS A 249 11.83 -2.91 5.70
CA LYS A 249 12.77 -4.02 5.47
C LYS A 249 12.97 -4.33 3.99
N TRP A 250 12.08 -3.83 3.12
CA TRP A 250 12.09 -4.09 1.69
C TRP A 250 12.35 -2.82 0.88
N SER A 251 13.05 -3.01 -0.24
CA SER A 251 13.20 -1.97 -1.27
C SER A 251 11.83 -1.65 -1.90
N VAL A 252 11.73 -0.48 -2.54
CA VAL A 252 10.54 -0.08 -3.30
C VAL A 252 10.24 -1.08 -4.43
N ASP A 253 11.26 -1.63 -5.08
CA ASP A 253 11.11 -2.65 -6.12
C ASP A 253 10.48 -3.94 -5.59
N THR A 254 10.97 -4.42 -4.45
CA THR A 254 10.45 -5.64 -3.81
C THR A 254 8.98 -5.49 -3.44
N GLU A 255 8.59 -4.32 -2.94
CA GLU A 255 7.19 -4.01 -2.62
C GLU A 255 6.31 -3.98 -3.88
N ILE A 256 6.77 -3.31 -4.94
CA ILE A 256 6.06 -3.29 -6.23
C ILE A 256 5.85 -4.70 -6.76
N VAL A 257 6.87 -5.55 -6.73
CA VAL A 257 6.78 -6.95 -7.19
C VAL A 257 5.79 -7.74 -6.33
N ALA A 258 5.83 -7.59 -5.01
CA ALA A 258 4.90 -8.27 -4.12
C ALA A 258 3.44 -7.87 -4.40
N TYR A 259 3.14 -6.58 -4.48
CA TYR A 259 1.80 -6.11 -4.80
C TYR A 259 1.35 -6.48 -6.22
N ALA A 260 2.27 -6.46 -7.20
CA ALA A 260 1.99 -6.90 -8.56
C ALA A 260 1.50 -8.35 -8.62
N VAL A 261 2.19 -9.26 -7.91
CA VAL A 261 1.78 -10.67 -7.83
C VAL A 261 0.41 -10.79 -7.17
N LEU A 262 0.19 -10.11 -6.05
CA LEU A 262 -1.09 -10.14 -5.36
C LEU A 262 -2.23 -9.59 -6.24
N ASP A 263 -2.00 -8.49 -6.95
CA ASP A 263 -3.00 -7.86 -7.81
C ASP A 263 -3.35 -8.73 -9.02
N ILE A 264 -2.37 -9.39 -9.65
CA ILE A 264 -2.64 -10.35 -10.74
C ILE A 264 -3.53 -11.50 -10.23
N LEU A 265 -3.26 -12.01 -9.03
CA LEU A 265 -4.05 -13.09 -8.45
C LEU A 265 -5.46 -12.62 -8.04
N ALA A 266 -5.56 -11.44 -7.42
CA ALA A 266 -6.79 -10.91 -6.87
C ALA A 266 -7.73 -10.29 -7.92
N LYS A 267 -7.22 -9.88 -9.09
CA LYS A 267 -8.00 -9.18 -10.12
C LYS A 267 -8.27 -10.07 -11.35
N PRO A 268 -7.33 -10.29 -12.29
CA PRO A 268 -7.62 -11.08 -13.48
C PRO A 268 -7.80 -12.58 -13.18
N VAL A 269 -6.97 -13.20 -12.32
CA VAL A 269 -7.14 -14.64 -11.99
C VAL A 269 -8.46 -14.89 -11.27
N PHE A 270 -8.78 -14.07 -10.27
CA PHE A 270 -10.10 -14.04 -9.64
C PHE A 270 -11.22 -13.89 -10.68
N GLY A 271 -11.11 -12.91 -11.57
CA GLY A 271 -12.12 -12.60 -12.58
C GLY A 271 -12.37 -13.75 -13.55
N PHE A 272 -11.31 -14.33 -14.13
CA PHE A 272 -11.44 -15.50 -15.00
C PHE A 272 -12.04 -16.69 -14.25
N TRP A 273 -11.60 -16.95 -13.01
CA TRP A 273 -12.15 -18.03 -12.21
C TRP A 273 -13.64 -17.83 -11.94
N LEU A 274 -14.04 -16.64 -11.51
CA LEU A 274 -15.44 -16.30 -11.24
C LEU A 274 -16.31 -16.50 -12.49
N LEU A 275 -15.93 -15.89 -13.61
CA LEU A 275 -16.74 -15.89 -14.83
C LEU A 275 -16.86 -17.30 -15.44
N PHE A 276 -15.79 -18.10 -15.44
CA PHE A 276 -15.84 -19.46 -15.97
C PHE A 276 -16.57 -20.45 -15.06
N ALA A 277 -16.45 -20.29 -13.74
CA ALA A 277 -17.16 -21.15 -12.80
C ALA A 277 -18.65 -20.80 -12.68
N HIS A 278 -18.98 -19.50 -12.75
CA HIS A 278 -20.35 -19.01 -12.70
C HIS A 278 -21.09 -19.23 -14.03
N GLY A 279 -20.45 -18.95 -15.17
CA GLY A 279 -21.07 -18.99 -16.50
C GLY A 279 -21.65 -20.33 -16.94
N LYS A 280 -21.23 -21.46 -16.33
CA LYS A 280 -21.75 -22.79 -16.68
C LYS A 280 -23.13 -23.11 -16.10
N ASN A 281 -23.51 -22.51 -14.96
CA ASN A 281 -24.71 -22.91 -14.20
C ASN A 281 -25.53 -21.72 -13.64
N ALA A 282 -25.21 -20.48 -14.02
CA ALA A 282 -25.82 -19.31 -13.40
C ALA A 282 -27.21 -18.94 -13.95
N SER A 283 -28.19 -18.97 -13.05
CA SER A 283 -29.38 -18.12 -13.13
C SER A 283 -28.96 -16.65 -13.06
N ALA A 284 -29.69 -15.76 -13.75
CA ALA A 284 -29.47 -14.32 -13.60
C ALA A 284 -29.61 -13.91 -12.13
N ILE A 285 -28.98 -12.79 -11.74
CA ILE A 285 -29.22 -12.20 -10.42
C ILE A 285 -30.66 -11.66 -10.45
N ASP A 286 -31.59 -12.34 -9.80
CA ASP A 286 -32.98 -11.87 -9.76
C ASP A 286 -33.11 -10.47 -9.11
N GLY A 287 -34.15 -9.75 -9.53
CA GLY A 287 -34.52 -8.45 -8.98
C GLY A 287 -33.91 -7.25 -9.69
N PHE A 288 -33.77 -6.13 -8.96
CA PHE A 288 -33.36 -4.83 -9.49
C PHE A 288 -32.08 -4.86 -10.33
N TRP A 289 -31.11 -5.69 -9.95
CA TRP A 289 -29.80 -5.73 -10.60
C TRP A 289 -29.80 -6.36 -11.99
N ALA A 290 -30.77 -7.20 -12.33
CA ALA A 290 -30.93 -7.72 -13.69
C ALA A 290 -32.08 -7.08 -14.48
N HIS A 291 -33.10 -6.55 -13.80
CA HIS A 291 -34.34 -6.10 -14.43
C HIS A 291 -34.66 -4.61 -14.23
N GLY A 292 -33.90 -3.88 -13.41
CA GLY A 292 -34.22 -2.50 -13.03
C GLY A 292 -35.47 -2.39 -12.14
N LEU A 293 -35.96 -1.17 -11.93
CA LEU A 293 -37.23 -0.93 -11.25
C LEU A 293 -38.40 -1.21 -12.20
N ASN A 294 -38.93 -2.44 -12.17
CA ASN A 294 -40.23 -2.92 -12.68
C ASN A 294 -40.77 -2.55 -14.09
N SER A 295 -40.24 -1.60 -14.86
CA SER A 295 -40.82 -1.26 -16.17
C SER A 295 -39.98 -0.31 -17.03
N GLU A 296 -38.69 -0.58 -17.28
CA GLU A 296 -38.06 0.06 -18.45
C GLU A 296 -38.55 -0.63 -19.73
N GLY A 297 -39.77 -0.26 -20.17
CA GLY A 297 -40.22 -0.48 -21.55
C GLY A 297 -41.56 -1.16 -21.80
N SER A 298 -42.29 -1.69 -20.79
CA SER A 298 -43.66 -2.20 -21.04
C SER A 298 -44.71 -1.13 -20.73
N LEU A 299 -44.87 -0.17 -21.63
CA LEU A 299 -46.15 0.52 -21.77
C LEU A 299 -47.18 -0.55 -22.12
N ARG A 300 -48.08 -0.92 -21.19
CA ARG A 300 -49.32 -1.61 -21.55
C ARG A 300 -50.19 -0.58 -22.26
N VAL A 301 -50.06 -0.47 -23.58
CA VAL A 301 -51.03 0.22 -24.43
C VAL A 301 -52.17 -0.76 -24.69
N GLY A 302 -53.37 -0.39 -24.23
CA GLY A 302 -54.64 -0.96 -24.66
C GLY A 302 -55.00 -2.30 -24.02
N ASP A 303 -55.71 -2.25 -22.90
CA ASP A 303 -56.91 -3.09 -22.75
C ASP A 303 -58.10 -2.12 -22.86
N ASP A 304 -58.24 -1.49 -24.03
CA ASP A 304 -59.52 -0.96 -24.49
C ASP A 304 -60.08 -2.03 -25.41
N ASP A 305 -60.98 -2.86 -24.89
CA ASP A 305 -62.07 -3.45 -25.66
C ASP A 305 -63.18 -3.87 -24.67
N GLU A 306 -64.39 -3.47 -25.04
CA GLU A 306 -65.68 -3.58 -24.34
C GLU A 306 -66.07 -5.01 -23.91
#